data_AF-A0A9P0Q324-F1
#
_entry.id   AF-A0A9P0Q324-F1
#
_cell.length_a   1.000
_cell.length_b   1.000
_cell.length_c   1.000
_cell.angle_alpha   90.00
_cell.angle_beta   90.00
_cell.angle_gamma   90.00
#
_symmetry.space_group_name_H-M   'P 1'
#
loop_
_entity.id
_entity.type
_entity.pdbx_description
1 polymer ?
#
loop_
_entity_poly.entity_id
_entity_poly.type
_entity_poly.pdbx_seq_one_letter_code
_entity_poly.pdbx_strand_id
1 'polypeptide(L)'
;MRDGQLIAEDSPAQLLSAYACRHLEDVFLKLAREQQTVEATPKDKHIEKKASSKGVSEGQGSKDKDYGCCGNFLYDVRHFTNPRSFKAIMFRNLLRLVRNFQALLFIFLLPVIQVVLFCYCIGNEPRDLPLAIANNEVEYVSPTETHCTHKLVCSVKNNITHIDEAESLSCRYLEYLETSDSVNLGYYSNVDSCRGAVENGDAWACLHFEENFTQALTFRMHHAIRGQNITDILLEAILEGITLEDTDIKVWLDQSDQQIAYVLHRELQESFKNFTLWMLKDCYVHPNVAKPVVGFQSPPIYGTDRPSFMDFAAPGALLIIVFFLAVAVTSSVLITEKQEGLLDRSYVAGIGPAEILVCHVLTQFIIMLGQTVLVLIVMFAIFQLKCIGNLTLVVALTLLQGLCGMSFGFLISAVCTQERDAAQLALGSFYPTLMISGVLWPIEALPWGLRYFALLMPLTLATTAMRSIMLRGWGFGWSDVYLGFIATCAWIMTFLIMTLLFLRLKNK
;
A
#
# COMPACT_ATOMS: atom_id res chain seq x y z
N MET A 1 43.91 -32.06 1.89
CA MET A 1 43.05 -33.12 2.48
C MET A 1 41.99 -33.47 1.44
N ARG A 2 41.74 -34.76 1.17
CA ARG A 2 40.69 -35.24 0.24
C ARG A 2 40.13 -36.57 0.79
N ASP A 3 38.82 -36.77 0.71
CA ASP A 3 38.14 -37.95 1.25
C ASP A 3 38.48 -38.25 2.73
N GLY A 4 38.69 -37.19 3.52
CA GLY A 4 39.06 -37.30 4.94
C GLY A 4 40.50 -37.76 5.22
N GLN A 5 41.33 -37.96 4.19
CA GLN A 5 42.75 -38.30 4.33
C GLN A 5 43.65 -37.10 4.02
N LEU A 6 44.72 -36.97 4.81
CA LEU A 6 45.77 -35.98 4.60
C LEU A 6 46.68 -36.48 3.47
N ILE A 7 46.65 -35.80 2.32
CA ILE A 7 47.40 -36.23 1.13
C ILE A 7 48.87 -35.82 1.22
N ALA A 8 49.14 -34.61 1.70
CA ALA A 8 50.46 -34.08 2.00
C ALA A 8 50.31 -32.90 2.98
N GLU A 9 51.30 -32.72 3.84
CA GLU A 9 51.42 -31.56 4.74
C GLU A 9 52.88 -31.12 4.72
N ASP A 10 53.13 -29.98 4.08
CA ASP A 10 54.45 -29.34 4.05
C ASP A 10 54.30 -27.88 3.62
N SER A 11 55.38 -27.09 3.72
CA SER A 11 55.34 -25.69 3.29
C SER A 11 55.15 -25.56 1.75
N PRO A 12 54.47 -24.51 1.25
CA PRO A 12 54.23 -24.32 -0.18
C PRO A 12 55.49 -24.41 -1.06
N ALA A 13 56.61 -23.86 -0.59
CA ALA A 13 57.88 -23.89 -1.31
C ALA A 13 58.48 -25.30 -1.37
N GLN A 14 58.36 -26.08 -0.29
CA GLN A 14 58.82 -27.46 -0.25
C GLN A 14 57.98 -28.34 -1.18
N LEU A 15 56.65 -28.18 -1.20
CA LEU A 15 55.77 -28.93 -2.08
C LEU A 15 56.04 -28.66 -3.57
N LEU A 16 56.26 -27.39 -3.95
CA LEU A 16 56.60 -27.03 -5.33
C LEU A 16 57.96 -27.62 -5.76
N SER A 17 58.94 -27.62 -4.85
CA SER A 17 60.27 -28.20 -5.11
C SER A 17 60.26 -29.73 -5.16
N ALA A 18 59.50 -30.38 -4.27
CA ALA A 18 59.43 -31.83 -4.16
C ALA A 18 58.72 -32.47 -5.36
N TYR A 19 57.68 -31.81 -5.87
CA TYR A 19 56.89 -32.30 -7.01
C TYR A 19 57.27 -31.64 -8.35
N ALA A 20 58.31 -30.80 -8.36
CA ALA A 20 58.81 -30.07 -9.52
C ALA A 20 57.70 -29.38 -10.33
N CYS A 21 56.88 -28.59 -9.63
CA CYS A 21 55.71 -27.90 -10.18
C CYS A 21 55.86 -26.38 -10.02
N ARG A 22 55.24 -25.61 -10.91
CA ARG A 22 55.24 -24.13 -10.86
C ARG A 22 54.10 -23.57 -10.02
N HIS A 23 52.98 -24.27 -9.98
CA HIS A 23 51.78 -23.88 -9.23
C HIS A 23 51.34 -25.00 -8.27
N LEU A 24 50.73 -24.61 -7.15
CA LEU A 24 50.20 -25.56 -6.14
C LEU A 24 49.06 -26.42 -6.71
N GLU A 25 48.34 -25.90 -7.70
CA GLU A 25 47.27 -26.60 -8.42
C GLU A 25 47.81 -27.83 -9.14
N ASP A 26 49.00 -27.74 -9.75
CA ASP A 26 49.66 -28.86 -10.41
C ASP A 26 50.12 -29.93 -9.40
N VAL A 27 50.60 -29.48 -8.23
CA VAL A 27 50.99 -30.37 -7.12
C VAL A 27 49.77 -31.13 -6.62
N PHE A 28 48.66 -30.42 -6.40
CA PHE A 28 47.40 -31.02 -5.97
C PHE A 28 46.87 -32.01 -7.00
N LEU A 29 46.93 -31.69 -8.30
CA LEU A 29 46.50 -32.59 -9.37
C LEU A 29 47.34 -33.88 -9.43
N LYS A 30 48.68 -33.77 -9.27
CA LYS A 30 49.57 -34.94 -9.20
C LYS A 30 49.24 -35.83 -8.01
N LEU A 31 49.16 -35.24 -6.83
CA LEU A 31 48.80 -35.93 -5.58
C LEU A 31 47.42 -36.60 -5.66
N ALA A 32 46.46 -35.93 -6.30
CA ALA A 32 45.11 -36.46 -6.52
C ALA A 32 45.07 -37.67 -7.46
N ARG A 33 45.94 -37.72 -8.48
CA ARG A 33 46.09 -38.88 -9.37
C ARG A 33 46.80 -40.05 -8.69
N GLU A 34 47.84 -39.76 -7.90
CA GLU A 34 48.55 -40.78 -7.12
C GLU A 34 47.62 -41.49 -6.13
N GLN A 35 46.74 -40.76 -5.46
CA GLN A 35 45.74 -41.34 -4.56
C GLN A 35 44.76 -42.28 -5.28
N GLN A 36 44.31 -41.93 -6.50
CA GLN A 36 43.42 -42.79 -7.30
C GLN A 36 44.12 -44.08 -7.76
N THR A 37 45.41 -44.02 -8.07
CA THR A 37 46.17 -45.23 -8.43
C THR A 37 46.39 -46.18 -7.25
N VAL A 38 46.49 -45.67 -6.02
CA VAL A 38 46.67 -46.48 -4.81
C VAL A 38 45.39 -47.23 -4.41
N GLU A 39 44.22 -46.66 -4.69
CA GLU A 39 42.93 -47.34 -4.43
C GLU A 39 42.60 -48.43 -5.47
N ALA A 40 43.26 -48.44 -6.64
CA ALA A 40 43.01 -49.41 -7.71
C ALA A 40 43.77 -50.75 -7.56
N THR A 41 44.65 -50.89 -6.57
CA THR A 41 45.38 -52.15 -6.28
C THR A 41 45.04 -52.70 -4.89
N PRO A 42 44.74 -54.01 -4.73
CA PRO A 42 44.42 -54.57 -3.42
C PRO A 42 45.66 -54.55 -2.52
N LYS A 43 45.45 -54.16 -1.26
CA LYS A 43 46.47 -54.07 -0.21
C LYS A 43 47.13 -55.43 0.04
N ASP A 44 48.43 -55.53 -0.24
CA ASP A 44 49.37 -56.25 0.62
C ASP A 44 50.81 -55.70 0.51
N LYS A 45 51.36 -55.36 1.69
CA LYS A 45 52.78 -55.24 2.11
C LYS A 45 53.72 -54.14 1.54
N HIS A 46 54.14 -53.29 2.49
CA HIS A 46 55.48 -52.79 2.81
C HIS A 46 56.56 -52.52 1.74
N ILE A 47 57.05 -51.26 1.76
CA ILE A 47 58.44 -50.74 1.64
C ILE A 47 59.25 -51.17 0.40
N GLU A 48 59.61 -50.22 -0.48
CA GLU A 48 61.00 -49.80 -0.76
C GLU A 48 61.14 -48.76 -1.88
N LYS A 49 62.16 -47.91 -1.73
CA LYS A 49 62.69 -46.96 -2.73
C LYS A 49 63.23 -47.72 -3.96
N LYS A 50 63.00 -47.22 -5.17
CA LYS A 50 64.05 -46.98 -6.19
C LYS A 50 63.55 -46.33 -7.47
N ALA A 51 64.44 -45.51 -8.03
CA ALA A 51 64.38 -44.88 -9.33
C ALA A 51 64.59 -45.88 -10.49
N SER A 52 64.12 -45.48 -11.68
CA SER A 52 64.77 -45.63 -13.00
C SER A 52 63.89 -46.20 -14.13
N SER A 53 63.64 -45.34 -15.12
CA SER A 53 63.76 -45.52 -16.58
C SER A 53 62.93 -46.57 -17.38
N LYS A 54 62.51 -46.11 -18.58
CA LYS A 54 62.01 -46.80 -19.79
C LYS A 54 60.53 -47.23 -19.70
N GLY A 55 59.65 -47.03 -20.67
CA GLY A 55 59.74 -46.66 -22.09
C GLY A 55 58.84 -47.61 -22.89
N VAL A 56 57.99 -47.08 -23.80
CA VAL A 56 57.20 -47.80 -24.83
C VAL A 56 55.96 -48.54 -24.26
N SER A 57 54.74 -48.58 -24.81
CA SER A 57 54.16 -48.42 -26.17
C SER A 57 52.66 -48.10 -26.09
N GLU A 58 52.15 -47.60 -27.21
CA GLU A 58 50.75 -47.33 -27.58
C GLU A 58 49.77 -48.51 -27.39
N GLY A 59 48.50 -48.16 -27.18
CA GLY A 59 47.38 -49.11 -27.15
C GLY A 59 46.01 -48.46 -26.93
N GLN A 60 45.45 -47.91 -28.02
CA GLN A 60 44.01 -47.89 -28.38
C GLN A 60 42.95 -47.52 -27.33
N GLY A 61 42.47 -46.28 -27.47
CA GLY A 61 41.07 -45.94 -27.71
C GLY A 61 39.97 -46.62 -26.88
N SER A 62 39.46 -45.89 -25.88
CA SER A 62 38.05 -45.94 -25.50
C SER A 62 37.58 -44.51 -25.22
N LYS A 63 36.47 -44.14 -25.86
CA LYS A 63 35.88 -42.80 -25.84
C LYS A 63 35.52 -42.40 -24.41
N ASP A 64 36.16 -41.34 -23.90
CA ASP A 64 35.74 -40.63 -22.70
C ASP A 64 34.30 -40.12 -22.90
N LYS A 65 33.42 -40.53 -21.98
CA LYS A 65 32.12 -39.90 -21.82
C LYS A 65 32.33 -38.63 -21.02
N ASP A 66 32.12 -37.50 -21.68
CA ASP A 66 31.89 -36.20 -21.06
C ASP A 66 30.83 -36.33 -19.95
N TYR A 67 31.24 -36.06 -18.71
CA TYR A 67 30.29 -35.75 -17.63
C TYR A 67 29.79 -34.32 -17.83
N GLY A 68 28.81 -34.17 -18.71
CA GLY A 68 28.10 -32.91 -18.93
C GLY A 68 27.31 -32.51 -17.67
N CYS A 69 27.72 -31.42 -17.04
CA CYS A 69 27.07 -30.76 -15.91
C CYS A 69 25.81 -29.97 -16.34
N CYS A 70 24.86 -30.63 -17.00
CA CYS A 70 23.62 -29.96 -17.41
C CYS A 70 22.44 -30.93 -17.45
N GLY A 71 21.76 -31.10 -16.30
CA GLY A 71 20.51 -31.82 -16.19
C GLY A 71 19.29 -30.92 -16.42
N ASN A 72 18.30 -31.42 -17.15
CA ASN A 72 17.01 -30.76 -17.41
C ASN A 72 16.24 -30.45 -16.11
N PHE A 73 15.51 -29.31 -16.08
CA PHE A 73 14.72 -28.86 -14.91
C PHE A 73 13.73 -29.94 -14.41
N LEU A 74 13.04 -30.60 -15.33
CA LEU A 74 12.10 -31.68 -15.04
C LEU A 74 12.78 -32.95 -14.50
N TYR A 75 14.08 -33.10 -14.73
CA TYR A 75 14.88 -34.21 -14.21
C TYR A 75 15.35 -33.91 -12.77
N ASP A 76 15.68 -32.65 -12.48
CA ASP A 76 16.13 -32.15 -11.16
C ASP A 76 14.99 -32.18 -10.10
N VAL A 77 13.75 -31.87 -10.50
CA VAL A 77 12.56 -31.99 -9.61
C VAL A 77 12.26 -33.46 -9.26
N ARG A 78 12.67 -34.42 -10.11
CA ARG A 78 12.37 -35.85 -9.93
C ARG A 78 13.32 -36.54 -8.94
N HIS A 79 14.46 -35.92 -8.63
CA HIS A 79 15.37 -36.38 -7.58
C HIS A 79 15.14 -35.58 -6.29
N PHE A 80 13.88 -35.50 -5.85
CA PHE A 80 13.51 -34.81 -4.62
C PHE A 80 14.25 -35.46 -3.43
N THR A 81 15.11 -34.64 -2.82
CA THR A 81 16.09 -34.89 -1.75
C THR A 81 15.92 -36.07 -0.80
N ASN A 82 17.10 -36.55 -0.37
CA ASN A 82 17.30 -37.17 0.93
C ASN A 82 16.78 -36.22 2.04
N PRO A 83 15.74 -36.59 2.81
CA PRO A 83 15.03 -35.69 3.74
C PRO A 83 15.92 -35.11 4.85
N ARG A 84 17.07 -35.72 5.10
CA ARG A 84 18.06 -35.26 6.08
C ARG A 84 18.72 -33.95 5.65
N SER A 85 19.09 -33.81 4.37
CA SER A 85 19.74 -32.60 3.84
C SER A 85 18.78 -31.42 3.87
N PHE A 86 17.53 -31.63 3.44
CA PHE A 86 16.48 -30.62 3.47
C PHE A 86 16.20 -30.10 4.89
N LYS A 87 16.02 -31.02 5.86
CA LYS A 87 15.83 -30.67 7.26
C LYS A 87 17.01 -29.87 7.83
N ALA A 88 18.24 -30.24 7.46
CA ALA A 88 19.44 -29.55 7.92
C ALA A 88 19.51 -28.10 7.40
N ILE A 89 19.20 -27.86 6.13
CA ILE A 89 19.19 -26.51 5.52
C ILE A 89 18.08 -25.67 6.15
N MET A 90 16.87 -26.22 6.28
CA MET A 90 15.75 -25.53 6.89
C MET A 90 16.07 -25.12 8.34
N PHE A 91 16.65 -26.04 9.12
CA PHE A 91 17.05 -25.77 10.51
C PHE A 91 18.16 -24.72 10.59
N ARG A 92 19.15 -24.77 9.69
CA ARG A 92 20.21 -23.76 9.58
C ARG A 92 19.63 -22.36 9.33
N ASN A 93 18.74 -22.25 8.34
CA ASN A 93 18.13 -20.98 7.96
C ASN A 93 17.27 -20.40 9.10
N LEU A 94 16.47 -21.24 9.76
CA LEU A 94 15.66 -20.84 10.91
C LEU A 94 16.54 -20.39 12.10
N LEU A 95 17.59 -21.16 12.43
CA LEU A 95 18.55 -20.80 13.48
C LEU A 95 19.23 -19.46 13.22
N ARG A 96 19.60 -19.18 11.97
CA ARG A 96 20.24 -17.91 11.59
C ARG A 96 19.30 -16.74 11.85
N LEU A 97 18.03 -16.88 11.49
CA LEU A 97 16.99 -15.88 11.73
C LEU A 97 16.76 -15.64 13.24
N VAL A 98 16.64 -16.71 14.02
CA VAL A 98 16.40 -16.61 15.47
C VAL A 98 17.61 -16.07 16.22
N ARG A 99 18.84 -16.44 15.82
CA ARG A 99 20.06 -15.97 16.47
C ARG A 99 20.33 -14.49 16.23
N ASN A 100 19.86 -13.94 15.10
CA ASN A 100 19.90 -12.50 14.82
C ASN A 100 18.64 -11.81 15.34
N PHE A 101 18.50 -11.77 16.68
CA PHE A 101 17.32 -11.22 17.33
C PHE A 101 17.02 -9.77 16.93
N GLN A 102 18.06 -8.95 16.70
CA GLN A 102 17.88 -7.55 16.27
C GLN A 102 17.21 -7.46 14.89
N ALA A 103 17.66 -8.27 13.93
CA ALA A 103 17.04 -8.32 12.60
C ALA A 103 15.60 -8.84 12.70
N LEU A 104 15.37 -9.90 13.50
CA LEU A 104 14.03 -10.44 13.71
C LEU A 104 13.08 -9.40 14.31
N LEU A 105 13.50 -8.70 15.37
CA LEU A 105 12.72 -7.63 16.00
C LEU A 105 12.37 -6.54 14.98
N PHE A 106 13.34 -6.12 14.15
CA PHE A 106 13.12 -5.11 13.12
C PHE A 106 12.11 -5.56 12.06
N ILE A 107 12.17 -6.83 11.63
CA ILE A 107 11.23 -7.40 10.64
C ILE A 107 9.79 -7.37 11.13
N PHE A 108 9.55 -7.57 12.44
CA PHE A 108 8.21 -7.51 13.01
C PHE A 108 7.77 -6.08 13.38
N LEU A 109 8.69 -5.24 13.87
CA LEU A 109 8.38 -3.89 14.32
C LEU A 109 8.12 -2.93 13.15
N LEU A 110 8.91 -3.03 12.08
CA LEU A 110 8.81 -2.14 10.91
C LEU A 110 7.40 -2.13 10.28
N PRO A 111 6.76 -3.27 9.96
CA PRO A 111 5.38 -3.30 9.45
C PRO A 111 4.38 -2.65 10.41
N VAL A 112 4.51 -2.87 11.71
CA VAL A 112 3.63 -2.25 12.71
C VAL A 112 3.78 -0.73 12.68
N ILE A 113 5.02 -0.24 12.68
CA ILE A 113 5.30 1.20 12.57
C ILE A 113 4.70 1.77 11.28
N GLN A 114 4.90 1.10 10.14
CA GLN A 114 4.38 1.55 8.85
C GLN A 114 2.85 1.62 8.83
N VAL A 115 2.16 0.62 9.39
CA VAL A 115 0.69 0.59 9.45
C VAL A 115 0.16 1.64 10.43
N VAL A 116 0.79 1.79 11.59
CA VAL A 116 0.42 2.82 12.58
C VAL A 116 0.58 4.20 11.97
N LEU A 117 1.73 4.49 11.34
CA LEU A 117 1.95 5.77 10.65
C LEU A 117 0.95 5.98 9.52
N PHE A 118 0.68 4.95 8.72
CA PHE A 118 -0.32 5.02 7.65
C PHE A 118 -1.69 5.41 8.21
N CYS A 119 -2.20 4.69 9.21
CA CYS A 119 -3.52 4.94 9.77
C CYS A 119 -3.60 6.27 10.56
N TYR A 120 -2.54 6.74 11.18
CA TYR A 120 -2.55 8.06 11.84
C TYR A 120 -2.44 9.23 10.86
N CYS A 121 -1.65 9.08 9.80
CA CYS A 121 -1.39 10.16 8.86
C CYS A 121 -2.44 10.23 7.73
N ILE A 122 -3.12 9.13 7.40
CA ILE A 122 -3.98 9.04 6.21
C ILE A 122 -5.43 8.81 6.62
N GLY A 123 -6.29 9.77 6.28
CA GLY A 123 -7.75 9.62 6.29
C GLY A 123 -8.49 10.12 7.52
N ASN A 124 -7.81 10.79 8.46
CA ASN A 124 -8.47 11.63 9.44
C ASN A 124 -9.01 12.89 8.77
N GLU A 125 -10.23 13.31 9.14
CA GLU A 125 -10.82 14.55 8.64
C GLU A 125 -10.08 15.76 9.23
N PRO A 126 -9.74 16.78 8.43
CA PRO A 126 -9.13 18.00 8.93
C PRO A 126 -10.09 18.71 9.90
N ARG A 127 -9.53 19.26 10.98
CA ARG A 127 -10.27 19.96 12.03
C ARG A 127 -9.77 21.39 12.16
N ASP A 128 -10.59 22.24 12.77
CA ASP A 128 -10.26 23.63 13.07
C ASP A 128 -9.82 24.45 11.83
N LEU A 129 -10.45 24.20 10.67
CA LEU A 129 -10.14 24.92 9.44
C LEU A 129 -10.61 26.37 9.54
N PRO A 130 -9.71 27.38 9.47
CA PRO A 130 -10.11 28.79 9.54
C PRO A 130 -10.98 29.18 8.36
N LEU A 131 -12.18 29.70 8.66
CA LEU A 131 -13.16 30.18 7.71
C LEU A 131 -13.48 31.65 7.99
N ALA A 132 -13.16 32.53 7.05
CA ALA A 132 -13.46 33.94 7.14
C ALA A 132 -14.95 34.19 6.84
N ILE A 133 -15.59 35.06 7.61
CA ILE A 133 -16.99 35.44 7.45
C ILE A 133 -17.10 36.95 7.39
N ALA A 134 -17.68 37.46 6.32
CA ALA A 134 -18.21 38.81 6.21
C ALA A 134 -19.74 38.74 6.25
N ASN A 135 -20.35 39.04 7.39
CA ASN A 135 -21.80 39.06 7.53
C ASN A 135 -22.29 40.51 7.59
N ASN A 136 -22.71 41.06 6.45
CA ASN A 136 -23.20 42.44 6.41
C ASN A 136 -24.65 42.58 6.90
N GLU A 137 -25.33 41.48 7.23
CA GLU A 137 -26.69 41.52 7.79
C GLU A 137 -26.72 41.94 9.26
N VAL A 138 -25.64 41.72 10.01
CA VAL A 138 -25.60 41.92 11.46
C VAL A 138 -24.52 42.93 11.85
N GLU A 139 -24.86 43.87 12.72
CA GLU A 139 -23.87 44.81 13.27
C GLU A 139 -22.94 44.09 14.26
N TYR A 140 -21.64 44.16 13.98
CA TYR A 140 -20.60 43.65 14.86
C TYR A 140 -20.36 44.60 16.03
N VAL A 141 -20.56 44.12 17.27
CA VAL A 141 -20.18 44.88 18.48
C VAL A 141 -18.69 44.71 18.77
N SER A 142 -18.13 43.53 18.45
CA SER A 142 -16.69 43.25 18.46
C SER A 142 -16.35 42.12 17.47
N PRO A 143 -15.06 41.84 17.16
CA PRO A 143 -14.66 40.73 16.28
C PRO A 143 -15.12 39.34 16.75
N THR A 144 -15.54 39.22 18.01
CA THR A 144 -15.94 37.96 18.67
C THR A 144 -17.34 38.00 19.25
N GLU A 145 -18.04 39.14 19.23
CA GLU A 145 -19.40 39.28 19.76
C GLU A 145 -20.32 39.90 18.71
N THR A 146 -21.21 39.06 18.19
CA THR A 146 -22.33 39.44 17.31
C THR A 146 -23.64 39.35 18.08
N HIS A 147 -24.52 40.35 17.95
CA HIS A 147 -25.90 40.24 18.40
C HIS A 147 -26.70 39.37 17.43
N CYS A 148 -26.56 38.04 17.55
CA CYS A 148 -27.38 37.10 16.81
C CYS A 148 -28.63 36.76 17.63
N THR A 149 -29.81 37.22 17.19
CA THR A 149 -31.10 36.77 17.71
C THR A 149 -31.72 35.77 16.75
N HIS A 150 -31.87 34.53 17.19
CA HIS A 150 -32.46 33.47 16.36
C HIS A 150 -33.95 33.38 16.65
N LYS A 151 -34.73 34.16 15.91
CA LYS A 151 -36.19 34.16 16.03
C LYS A 151 -36.81 33.82 14.68
N LEU A 152 -37.48 32.69 14.59
CA LEU A 152 -38.28 32.30 13.44
C LEU A 152 -39.68 31.94 13.94
N VAL A 153 -40.66 32.78 13.63
CA VAL A 153 -42.05 32.59 14.01
C VAL A 153 -42.87 32.38 12.75
N CYS A 154 -43.52 31.23 12.66
CA CYS A 154 -44.41 30.91 11.56
C CYS A 154 -45.80 30.57 12.09
N SER A 155 -46.85 31.08 11.44
CA SER A 155 -48.24 30.75 11.73
C SER A 155 -48.92 30.11 10.53
N VAL A 156 -49.95 29.29 10.79
CA VAL A 156 -50.79 28.72 9.74
C VAL A 156 -52.08 29.51 9.68
N LYS A 157 -52.29 30.25 8.58
CA LYS A 157 -53.53 30.98 8.31
C LYS A 157 -54.14 30.43 7.02
N ASN A 158 -55.42 30.05 7.04
CA ASN A 158 -56.13 29.50 5.87
C ASN A 158 -55.42 28.30 5.20
N ASN A 159 -54.86 27.38 5.99
CA ASN A 159 -54.06 26.23 5.51
C ASN A 159 -52.78 26.59 4.74
N ILE A 160 -52.33 27.85 4.79
CA ILE A 160 -51.07 28.32 4.22
C ILE A 160 -50.16 28.71 5.38
N THR A 161 -48.90 28.30 5.31
CA THR A 161 -47.87 28.69 6.28
C THR A 161 -47.37 30.09 5.95
N HIS A 162 -47.39 30.97 6.94
CA HIS A 162 -46.88 32.34 6.88
C HIS A 162 -45.69 32.47 7.81
N ILE A 163 -44.65 33.15 7.35
CA ILE A 163 -43.51 33.55 8.18
C ILE A 163 -43.88 34.93 8.73
N ASP A 164 -44.16 35.02 10.03
CA ASP A 164 -44.60 36.27 10.67
C ASP A 164 -43.40 37.09 11.18
N GLU A 165 -42.31 36.42 11.56
CA GLU A 165 -41.11 37.07 12.06
C GLU A 165 -39.88 36.19 11.79
N ALA A 166 -38.82 36.77 11.23
CA ALA A 166 -37.56 36.09 11.00
C ALA A 166 -36.41 37.06 11.30
N GLU A 167 -35.54 36.67 12.24
CA GLU A 167 -34.34 37.42 12.62
C GLU A 167 -33.10 36.53 12.49
N SER A 168 -32.03 37.10 11.94
CA SER A 168 -30.67 36.52 11.88
C SER A 168 -30.60 35.09 11.34
N LEU A 169 -31.22 34.81 10.19
CA LEU A 169 -31.14 33.49 9.54
C LEU A 169 -29.70 33.17 9.12
N SER A 170 -28.90 34.17 8.72
CA SER A 170 -27.46 34.01 8.49
C SER A 170 -26.73 33.46 9.71
N CYS A 171 -26.95 34.04 10.90
CA CYS A 171 -26.35 33.55 12.14
C CYS A 171 -26.76 32.11 12.45
N ARG A 172 -28.03 31.75 12.22
CA ARG A 172 -28.50 30.38 12.48
C ARG A 172 -27.83 29.36 11.57
N TYR A 173 -27.56 29.72 10.31
CA TYR A 173 -26.77 28.88 9.42
C TYR A 173 -25.31 28.78 9.89
N LEU A 174 -24.70 29.87 10.34
CA LEU A 174 -23.34 29.87 10.90
C LEU A 174 -23.21 28.97 12.14
N GLU A 175 -24.22 28.90 13.00
CA GLU A 175 -24.25 27.97 14.15
C GLU A 175 -24.21 26.49 13.71
N TYR A 176 -24.90 26.15 12.62
CA TYR A 176 -24.81 24.80 12.02
C TYR A 176 -23.42 24.52 11.41
N LEU A 177 -22.67 25.55 11.01
CA LEU A 177 -21.29 25.40 10.57
C LEU A 177 -20.34 25.23 11.76
N GLU A 178 -20.52 25.99 12.83
CA GLU A 178 -19.70 25.90 14.04
C GLU A 178 -19.84 24.55 14.74
N THR A 179 -21.04 23.95 14.70
CA THR A 179 -21.33 22.63 15.28
C THR A 179 -20.57 21.47 14.58
N SER A 180 -19.97 21.69 13.40
CA SER A 180 -19.38 20.63 12.58
C SER A 180 -18.01 20.10 13.04
N ASP A 181 -17.42 20.65 14.12
CA ASP A 181 -16.03 20.40 14.63
C ASP A 181 -14.90 20.58 13.59
N SER A 182 -15.24 20.84 12.32
CA SER A 182 -14.33 20.83 11.18
C SER A 182 -13.80 22.24 10.86
N VAL A 183 -14.55 23.27 11.27
CA VAL A 183 -14.37 24.66 10.87
C VAL A 183 -14.26 25.55 12.09
N ASN A 184 -13.33 26.52 12.02
CA ASN A 184 -13.20 27.60 12.98
C ASN A 184 -13.60 28.93 12.32
N LEU A 185 -14.61 29.61 12.87
CA LEU A 185 -15.18 30.81 12.27
C LEU A 185 -14.43 32.07 12.71
N GLY A 186 -13.93 32.84 11.75
CA GLY A 186 -13.29 34.15 11.96
C GLY A 186 -14.08 35.27 11.30
N TYR A 187 -14.51 36.27 12.06
CA TYR A 187 -15.38 37.34 11.56
C TYR A 187 -14.57 38.55 11.08
N TYR A 188 -15.03 39.15 9.98
CA TYR A 188 -14.42 40.30 9.32
C TYR A 188 -15.50 41.33 8.99
N SER A 189 -15.15 42.62 9.10
CA SER A 189 -16.11 43.72 8.92
C SER A 189 -16.49 44.00 7.47
N ASN A 190 -15.62 43.66 6.51
CA ASN A 190 -15.80 43.98 5.10
C ASN A 190 -15.48 42.77 4.22
N VAL A 191 -16.13 42.68 3.06
CA VAL A 191 -15.90 41.64 2.05
C VAL A 191 -14.45 41.62 1.58
N ASP A 192 -13.86 42.80 1.35
CA ASP A 192 -12.48 42.91 0.89
C ASP A 192 -11.49 42.42 1.94
N SER A 193 -11.76 42.64 3.23
CA SER A 193 -10.91 42.11 4.31
C SER A 193 -11.06 40.60 4.45
N CYS A 194 -12.28 40.08 4.26
CA CYS A 194 -12.55 38.64 4.29
C CYS A 194 -11.87 37.93 3.11
N ARG A 195 -11.94 38.50 1.91
CA ARG A 195 -11.19 38.00 0.74
C ARG A 195 -9.69 38.13 0.95
N GLY A 196 -9.23 39.26 1.47
CA GLY A 196 -7.83 39.50 1.81
C GLY A 196 -7.28 38.47 2.78
N ALA A 197 -8.07 37.99 3.74
CA ALA A 197 -7.67 36.90 4.64
C ALA A 197 -7.40 35.59 3.89
N VAL A 198 -8.19 35.27 2.86
CA VAL A 198 -7.94 34.10 2.00
C VAL A 198 -6.72 34.33 1.11
N GLU A 199 -6.58 35.52 0.52
CA GLU A 199 -5.42 35.87 -0.32
C GLU A 199 -4.09 35.87 0.47
N ASN A 200 -4.14 36.22 1.75
CA ASN A 200 -2.98 36.19 2.66
C ASN A 200 -2.69 34.79 3.24
N GLY A 201 -3.62 33.85 3.10
CA GLY A 201 -3.52 32.50 3.68
C GLY A 201 -3.90 32.40 5.16
N ASP A 202 -4.59 33.41 5.72
CA ASP A 202 -5.10 33.40 7.10
C ASP A 202 -6.37 32.54 7.24
N ALA A 203 -7.12 32.34 6.15
CA ALA A 203 -8.33 31.51 6.09
C ALA A 203 -8.41 30.71 4.77
N TRP A 204 -9.07 29.56 4.80
CA TRP A 204 -9.24 28.69 3.63
C TRP A 204 -10.41 29.08 2.73
N ALA A 205 -11.39 29.80 3.26
CA ALA A 205 -12.48 30.36 2.48
C ALA A 205 -13.05 31.61 3.16
N CYS A 206 -13.69 32.44 2.35
CA CYS A 206 -14.43 33.63 2.76
C CYS A 206 -15.90 33.44 2.39
N LEU A 207 -16.78 33.51 3.38
CA LEU A 207 -18.23 33.52 3.22
C LEU A 207 -18.75 34.94 3.36
N HIS A 208 -19.57 35.37 2.41
CA HIS A 208 -20.22 36.68 2.45
C HIS A 208 -21.74 36.56 2.41
N PHE A 209 -22.39 37.27 3.33
CA PHE A 209 -23.83 37.47 3.39
C PHE A 209 -24.15 38.93 3.11
N GLU A 210 -25.11 39.18 2.22
CA GLU A 210 -25.58 40.53 1.92
C GLU A 210 -26.46 41.11 3.06
N GLU A 211 -26.60 42.44 3.09
CA GLU A 211 -27.32 43.17 4.15
C GLU A 211 -28.77 42.69 4.34
N ASN A 212 -29.45 42.33 3.25
CA ASN A 212 -30.87 41.93 3.26
C ASN A 212 -31.09 40.41 3.17
N PHE A 213 -30.09 39.59 3.56
CA PHE A 213 -30.14 38.14 3.37
C PHE A 213 -31.38 37.45 3.98
N THR A 214 -31.72 37.68 5.25
CA THR A 214 -32.89 37.06 5.93
C THR A 214 -34.19 37.50 5.29
N GLN A 215 -34.33 38.78 4.97
CA GLN A 215 -35.53 39.32 4.33
C GLN A 215 -35.72 38.70 2.95
N ALA A 216 -34.66 38.68 2.14
CA ALA A 216 -34.69 38.13 0.79
C ALA A 216 -34.93 36.61 0.79
N LEU A 217 -34.32 35.86 1.74
CA LEU A 217 -34.53 34.42 1.88
C LEU A 217 -35.96 34.08 2.31
N THR A 218 -36.49 34.85 3.26
CA THR A 218 -37.87 34.73 3.76
C THR A 218 -38.87 35.08 2.67
N PHE A 219 -38.60 36.13 1.89
CA PHE A 219 -39.38 36.48 0.70
C PHE A 219 -39.42 35.34 -0.31
N ARG A 220 -38.25 34.77 -0.67
CA ARG A 220 -38.17 33.60 -1.58
C ARG A 220 -38.97 32.41 -1.05
N MET A 221 -38.86 32.14 0.25
CA MET A 221 -39.55 31.02 0.88
C MET A 221 -41.08 31.21 0.91
N HIS A 222 -41.56 32.38 1.30
CA HIS A 222 -42.99 32.69 1.33
C HIS A 222 -43.63 32.52 -0.06
N HIS A 223 -42.97 33.00 -1.11
CA HIS A 223 -43.45 32.86 -2.48
C HIS A 223 -43.35 31.42 -3.01
N ALA A 224 -42.28 30.70 -2.65
CA ALA A 224 -42.12 29.28 -3.00
C ALA A 224 -43.23 28.41 -2.38
N ILE A 225 -43.69 28.73 -1.17
CA ILE A 225 -44.80 28.03 -0.49
C ILE A 225 -46.15 28.36 -1.14
N ARG A 226 -46.35 29.61 -1.56
CA ARG A 226 -47.65 30.11 -2.06
C ARG A 226 -47.93 29.77 -3.53
N GLY A 227 -46.89 29.43 -4.31
CA GLY A 227 -47.03 29.01 -5.71
C GLY A 227 -47.51 30.12 -6.66
N GLN A 228 -47.09 31.36 -6.43
CA GLN A 228 -47.41 32.52 -7.29
C GLN A 228 -46.65 32.48 -8.62
N ASN A 229 -47.16 33.18 -9.64
CA ASN A 229 -46.50 33.33 -10.93
C ASN A 229 -45.22 34.15 -10.80
N ILE A 230 -44.17 33.78 -11.55
CA ILE A 230 -42.84 34.41 -11.51
C ILE A 230 -42.91 35.93 -11.76
N THR A 231 -43.81 36.39 -12.63
CA THR A 231 -44.01 37.82 -12.93
C THR A 231 -44.49 38.61 -11.73
N ASP A 232 -45.36 38.01 -10.93
CA ASP A 232 -45.94 38.66 -9.76
C ASP A 232 -44.90 38.72 -8.63
N ILE A 233 -44.10 37.66 -8.49
CA ILE A 233 -42.97 37.60 -7.55
C ILE A 233 -41.93 38.69 -7.87
N LEU A 234 -41.57 38.85 -9.16
CA LEU A 234 -40.60 39.86 -9.57
C LEU A 234 -41.13 41.28 -9.36
N LEU A 235 -42.41 41.52 -9.64
CA LEU A 235 -43.03 42.82 -9.43
C LEU A 235 -43.07 43.17 -7.94
N GLU A 236 -43.45 42.22 -7.08
CA GLU A 236 -43.50 42.39 -5.63
C GLU A 236 -42.10 42.58 -5.03
N ALA A 237 -41.09 41.83 -5.50
CA ALA A 237 -39.69 42.01 -5.12
C ALA A 237 -39.15 43.41 -5.48
N ILE A 238 -39.45 43.90 -6.70
CA ILE A 238 -39.06 45.25 -7.14
C ILE A 238 -39.74 46.32 -6.28
N LEU A 239 -41.00 46.13 -5.90
CA LEU A 239 -41.75 47.08 -5.07
C LEU A 239 -41.20 47.14 -3.63
N GLU A 240 -40.73 46.01 -3.09
CA GLU A 240 -40.11 45.93 -1.76
C GLU A 240 -38.61 46.26 -1.78
N GLY A 241 -38.01 46.48 -2.96
CA GLY A 241 -36.59 46.80 -3.10
C GLY A 241 -35.66 45.61 -2.84
N ILE A 242 -36.17 44.37 -2.93
CA ILE A 242 -35.43 43.13 -2.68
C ILE A 242 -34.87 42.61 -4.01
N THR A 243 -33.57 42.35 -4.07
CA THR A 243 -32.99 41.68 -5.24
C THR A 243 -32.83 40.19 -4.98
N LEU A 244 -33.01 39.37 -6.01
CA LEU A 244 -32.85 37.91 -5.89
C LEU A 244 -31.40 37.52 -5.57
N GLU A 245 -30.44 38.37 -5.91
CA GLU A 245 -29.01 38.19 -5.63
C GLU A 245 -28.67 38.33 -4.14
N ASP A 246 -29.50 39.05 -3.37
CA ASP A 246 -29.31 39.25 -1.91
C ASP A 246 -29.44 37.93 -1.11
N THR A 247 -29.96 36.87 -1.72
CA THR A 247 -30.09 35.55 -1.11
C THR A 247 -28.92 34.62 -1.36
N ASP A 248 -28.00 34.99 -2.25
CA ASP A 248 -26.88 34.14 -2.62
C ASP A 248 -25.73 34.33 -1.60
N ILE A 249 -25.37 33.25 -0.90
CA ILE A 249 -24.18 33.24 -0.05
C ILE A 249 -22.96 33.13 -0.96
N LYS A 250 -22.16 34.20 -1.05
CA LYS A 250 -20.96 34.24 -1.90
C LYS A 250 -19.81 33.58 -1.16
N VAL A 251 -19.22 32.55 -1.76
CA VAL A 251 -18.10 31.79 -1.18
C VAL A 251 -16.88 31.92 -2.08
N TRP A 252 -15.80 32.48 -1.55
CA TRP A 252 -14.48 32.45 -2.18
C TRP A 252 -13.62 31.44 -1.45
N LEU A 253 -13.27 30.35 -2.13
CA LEU A 253 -12.60 29.20 -1.53
C LEU A 253 -11.20 29.05 -2.11
N ASP A 254 -10.21 28.84 -1.26
CA ASP A 254 -8.89 28.44 -1.70
C ASP A 254 -8.93 26.97 -2.15
N GLN A 255 -8.66 26.76 -3.44
CA GLN A 255 -8.62 25.45 -4.07
C GLN A 255 -7.19 24.93 -4.26
N SER A 256 -6.18 25.58 -3.67
CA SER A 256 -4.79 25.14 -3.70
C SER A 256 -4.61 23.75 -3.07
N ASP A 257 -5.36 23.45 -2.00
CA ASP A 257 -5.47 22.12 -1.40
C ASP A 257 -6.83 21.48 -1.71
N GLN A 258 -6.82 20.45 -2.56
CA GLN A 258 -8.04 19.75 -2.98
C GLN A 258 -8.77 19.06 -1.81
N GLN A 259 -8.05 18.52 -0.82
CA GLN A 259 -8.68 17.78 0.28
C GLN A 259 -9.40 18.74 1.22
N ILE A 260 -8.75 19.84 1.59
CA ILE A 260 -9.36 20.88 2.42
C ILE A 260 -10.55 21.50 1.69
N ALA A 261 -10.38 21.84 0.40
CA ALA A 261 -11.44 22.42 -0.41
C ALA A 261 -12.67 21.50 -0.53
N TYR A 262 -12.44 20.19 -0.67
CA TYR A 262 -13.51 19.19 -0.74
C TYR A 262 -14.26 19.07 0.59
N VAL A 263 -13.55 19.04 1.72
CA VAL A 263 -14.16 19.01 3.04
C VAL A 263 -14.99 20.26 3.28
N LEU A 264 -14.45 21.45 3.00
CA LEU A 264 -15.20 22.70 3.14
C LEU A 264 -16.46 22.75 2.25
N HIS A 265 -16.36 22.33 0.98
CA HIS A 265 -17.55 22.23 0.12
C HIS A 265 -18.63 21.32 0.71
N ARG A 266 -18.23 20.15 1.22
CA ARG A 266 -19.13 19.18 1.84
C ARG A 266 -19.78 19.77 3.09
N GLU A 267 -19.00 20.35 4.00
CA GLU A 267 -19.51 20.93 5.25
C GLU A 267 -20.46 22.11 4.98
N LEU A 268 -20.11 23.03 4.07
CA LEU A 268 -20.98 24.14 3.69
C LEU A 268 -22.34 23.66 3.17
N GLN A 269 -22.33 22.68 2.27
CA GLN A 269 -23.57 22.13 1.70
C GLN A 269 -24.39 21.32 2.73
N GLU A 270 -23.73 20.54 3.58
CA GLU A 270 -24.40 19.71 4.58
C GLU A 270 -25.00 20.56 5.70
N SER A 271 -24.27 21.56 6.20
CA SER A 271 -24.79 22.51 7.19
C SER A 271 -25.93 23.34 6.60
N PHE A 272 -25.85 23.76 5.33
CA PHE A 272 -26.94 24.52 4.71
C PHE A 272 -28.20 23.67 4.51
N LYS A 273 -28.03 22.39 4.14
CA LYS A 273 -29.12 21.42 4.09
C LYS A 273 -29.77 21.25 5.47
N ASN A 274 -28.98 21.10 6.54
CA ASN A 274 -29.50 20.93 7.89
C ASN A 274 -30.23 22.19 8.39
N PHE A 275 -29.67 23.37 8.12
CA PHE A 275 -30.31 24.67 8.34
C PHE A 275 -31.66 24.77 7.62
N THR A 276 -31.71 24.39 6.33
CA THR A 276 -32.95 24.43 5.54
C THR A 276 -34.00 23.47 6.09
N LEU A 277 -33.61 22.27 6.50
CA LEU A 277 -34.52 21.29 7.11
C LEU A 277 -35.07 21.77 8.46
N TRP A 278 -34.25 22.44 9.26
CA TRP A 278 -34.68 23.10 10.50
C TRP A 278 -35.73 24.18 10.21
N MET A 279 -35.43 25.08 9.27
CA MET A 279 -36.33 26.18 8.88
C MET A 279 -37.69 25.66 8.39
N LEU A 280 -37.70 24.62 7.54
CA LEU A 280 -38.94 24.00 7.06
C LEU A 280 -39.75 23.38 8.21
N LYS A 281 -39.08 22.68 9.13
CA LYS A 281 -39.72 22.03 10.27
C LYS A 281 -40.38 23.03 11.21
N ASP A 282 -39.68 24.12 11.51
CA ASP A 282 -40.18 25.18 12.41
C ASP A 282 -41.34 25.95 11.76
N CYS A 283 -41.36 26.07 10.44
CA CYS A 283 -42.51 26.61 9.71
C CYS A 283 -43.62 25.59 9.36
N TYR A 284 -43.63 24.40 9.97
CA TYR A 284 -44.62 23.35 9.73
C TYR A 284 -44.74 22.92 8.25
N VAL A 285 -43.69 23.15 7.45
CA VAL A 285 -43.61 22.73 6.06
C VAL A 285 -42.97 21.34 5.99
N HIS A 286 -43.53 20.46 5.15
CA HIS A 286 -42.99 19.12 5.01
C HIS A 286 -41.53 19.16 4.46
N PRO A 287 -40.55 18.50 5.10
CA PRO A 287 -39.13 18.56 4.71
C PRO A 287 -38.82 18.18 3.25
N ASN A 288 -39.70 17.38 2.62
CA ASN A 288 -39.56 16.99 1.21
C ASN A 288 -39.64 18.16 0.22
N VAL A 289 -40.13 19.34 0.62
CA VAL A 289 -40.23 20.51 -0.27
C VAL A 289 -38.86 21.06 -0.67
N ALA A 290 -37.89 21.10 0.25
CA ALA A 290 -36.52 21.54 -0.05
C ALA A 290 -35.51 20.39 -0.13
N LYS A 291 -35.97 19.14 -0.02
CA LYS A 291 -35.09 17.99 -0.26
C LYS A 291 -34.67 18.01 -1.74
N PRO A 292 -33.36 17.98 -2.06
CA PRO A 292 -32.92 17.91 -3.44
C PRO A 292 -33.59 16.75 -4.19
N VAL A 293 -34.06 17.01 -5.41
CA VAL A 293 -34.74 16.00 -6.25
C VAL A 293 -33.81 14.80 -6.50
N VAL A 294 -32.52 15.08 -6.67
CA VAL A 294 -31.46 14.08 -6.63
C VAL A 294 -31.13 13.79 -5.16
N GLY A 295 -31.86 12.87 -4.57
CA GLY A 295 -31.63 12.40 -3.22
C GLY A 295 -30.66 11.23 -3.17
N PHE A 296 -29.51 11.42 -2.54
CA PHE A 296 -28.68 10.29 -2.11
C PHE A 296 -29.41 9.57 -0.96
N GLN A 297 -29.71 8.28 -1.15
CA GLN A 297 -30.39 7.48 -0.14
C GLN A 297 -29.38 6.97 0.88
N SER A 298 -29.69 7.19 2.16
CA SER A 298 -28.97 6.62 3.29
C SER A 298 -29.77 5.44 3.86
N PRO A 299 -29.13 4.30 4.18
CA PRO A 299 -27.70 4.04 4.05
C PRO A 299 -27.27 3.76 2.59
N PRO A 300 -26.00 4.04 2.22
CA PRO A 300 -25.46 3.67 0.91
C PRO A 300 -25.42 2.14 0.74
N ILE A 301 -25.40 1.67 -0.51
CA ILE A 301 -25.32 0.23 -0.83
C ILE A 301 -24.01 -0.37 -0.26
N TYR A 302 -22.90 0.35 -0.35
CA TYR A 302 -21.61 -0.03 0.19
C TYR A 302 -20.92 1.18 0.84
N GLY A 303 -20.19 0.94 1.94
CA GLY A 303 -19.50 1.99 2.69
C GLY A 303 -20.36 2.68 3.75
N THR A 304 -19.90 3.83 4.22
CA THR A 304 -20.58 4.69 5.20
C THR A 304 -21.08 5.98 4.56
N ASP A 305 -22.01 6.70 5.20
CA ASP A 305 -22.51 7.98 4.70
C ASP A 305 -21.40 9.04 4.58
N ARG A 306 -20.43 9.02 5.51
CA ARG A 306 -19.18 9.78 5.45
C ARG A 306 -18.01 8.80 5.35
N PRO A 307 -17.55 8.44 4.13
CA PRO A 307 -16.43 7.53 3.96
C PRO A 307 -15.11 8.26 4.26
N SER A 308 -14.26 7.65 5.08
CA SER A 308 -12.91 8.17 5.31
C SER A 308 -11.98 7.76 4.15
N PHE A 309 -10.99 8.58 3.84
CA PHE A 309 -9.96 8.19 2.86
C PHE A 309 -9.14 6.97 3.35
N MET A 310 -9.06 6.77 4.67
CA MET A 310 -8.43 5.60 5.28
C MET A 310 -9.10 4.30 4.84
N ASP A 311 -10.44 4.25 4.85
CA ASP A 311 -11.21 3.06 4.46
C ASP A 311 -10.92 2.65 3.00
N PHE A 312 -10.68 3.64 2.13
CA PHE A 312 -10.35 3.40 0.73
C PHE A 312 -8.93 2.86 0.52
N ALA A 313 -7.94 3.46 1.22
CA ALA A 313 -6.52 3.23 0.96
C ALA A 313 -5.91 2.11 1.82
N ALA A 314 -6.46 1.83 3.01
CA ALA A 314 -5.95 0.81 3.95
C ALA A 314 -5.85 -0.61 3.36
N PRO A 315 -6.84 -1.14 2.59
CA PRO A 315 -6.72 -2.46 1.97
C PRO A 315 -5.51 -2.58 1.03
N GLY A 316 -5.20 -1.51 0.29
CA GLY A 316 -4.06 -1.47 -0.61
C GLY A 316 -2.73 -1.28 0.13
N ALA A 317 -2.73 -0.43 1.16
CA ALA A 317 -1.57 -0.20 2.02
C ALA A 317 -1.12 -1.49 2.72
N LEU A 318 -2.07 -2.29 3.21
CA LEU A 318 -1.81 -3.61 3.77
C LEU A 318 -1.04 -4.52 2.79
N LEU A 319 -1.53 -4.63 1.55
CA LEU A 319 -0.92 -5.48 0.54
C LEU A 319 0.47 -4.99 0.12
N ILE A 320 0.64 -3.68 -0.07
CA ILE A 320 1.94 -3.14 -0.49
C ILE A 320 3.00 -3.27 0.60
N ILE A 321 2.62 -3.02 1.87
CA ILE A 321 3.52 -3.19 3.02
C ILE A 321 3.98 -4.64 3.12
N VAL A 322 3.05 -5.60 3.09
CA VAL A 322 3.37 -7.03 3.15
C VAL A 322 4.22 -7.47 1.95
N PHE A 323 3.88 -7.02 0.73
CA PHE A 323 4.65 -7.33 -0.47
C PHE A 323 6.09 -6.86 -0.38
N PHE A 324 6.34 -5.57 -0.10
CA PHE A 324 7.69 -5.03 -0.11
C PHE A 324 8.53 -5.42 1.10
N LEU A 325 7.91 -5.73 2.24
CA LEU A 325 8.64 -6.33 3.36
C LEU A 325 9.12 -7.73 3.02
N ALA A 326 8.30 -8.54 2.35
CA ALA A 326 8.74 -9.83 1.83
C ALA A 326 9.93 -9.66 0.87
N VAL A 327 9.84 -8.71 -0.08
CA VAL A 327 10.92 -8.40 -1.03
C VAL A 327 12.22 -8.04 -0.30
N ALA A 328 12.14 -7.13 0.68
CA ALA A 328 13.30 -6.65 1.42
C ALA A 328 13.98 -7.76 2.22
N VAL A 329 13.20 -8.59 2.94
CA VAL A 329 13.73 -9.71 3.73
C VAL A 329 14.33 -10.78 2.83
N THR A 330 13.63 -11.20 1.78
CA THR A 330 14.10 -12.27 0.88
C THR A 330 15.38 -11.87 0.15
N SER A 331 15.40 -10.65 -0.42
CA SER A 331 16.55 -10.18 -1.19
C SER A 331 17.79 -9.98 -0.29
N SER A 332 17.62 -9.39 0.90
CA SER A 332 18.71 -9.22 1.86
C SER A 332 19.29 -10.57 2.28
N VAL A 333 18.47 -11.51 2.76
CA VAL A 333 18.94 -12.82 3.25
C VAL A 333 19.74 -13.57 2.18
N LEU A 334 19.25 -13.61 0.93
CA LEU A 334 19.92 -14.37 -0.12
C LEU A 334 21.21 -13.69 -0.60
N ILE A 335 21.25 -12.35 -0.64
CA ILE A 335 22.47 -11.62 -1.03
C ILE A 335 23.54 -11.76 0.06
N THR A 336 23.18 -11.65 1.34
CA THR A 336 24.12 -11.90 2.42
C THR A 336 24.68 -13.33 2.36
N GLU A 337 23.86 -14.35 2.05
CA GLU A 337 24.35 -15.73 1.84
C GLU A 337 25.33 -15.88 0.68
N LYS A 338 25.12 -15.11 -0.40
CA LYS A 338 26.05 -15.07 -1.54
C LYS A 338 27.36 -14.41 -1.15
N GLN A 339 27.30 -13.27 -0.47
CA GLN A 339 28.50 -12.52 -0.05
C GLN A 339 29.34 -13.30 0.97
N GLU A 340 28.71 -14.05 1.87
CA GLU A 340 29.41 -14.91 2.84
C GLU A 340 29.94 -16.23 2.24
N GLY A 341 29.68 -16.51 0.95
CA GLY A 341 30.05 -17.77 0.29
C GLY A 341 29.31 -19.01 0.83
N LEU A 342 28.21 -18.81 1.57
CA LEU A 342 27.40 -19.90 2.10
C LEU A 342 26.61 -20.62 1.01
N LEU A 343 26.20 -19.89 -0.03
CA LEU A 343 25.50 -20.45 -1.18
C LEU A 343 26.40 -21.45 -1.93
N ASP A 344 27.66 -21.09 -2.18
CA ASP A 344 28.63 -21.94 -2.90
C ASP A 344 28.97 -23.21 -2.11
N ARG A 345 29.12 -23.08 -0.79
CA ARG A 345 29.31 -24.25 0.10
C ARG A 345 28.14 -25.23 0.01
N SER A 346 26.92 -24.72 -0.11
CA SER A 346 25.74 -25.57 -0.30
C SER A 346 25.74 -26.27 -1.66
N TYR A 347 26.19 -25.61 -2.73
CA TYR A 347 26.35 -26.26 -4.04
C TYR A 347 27.43 -27.35 -4.04
N VAL A 348 28.57 -27.11 -3.40
CA VAL A 348 29.65 -28.13 -3.26
C VAL A 348 29.18 -29.34 -2.46
N ALA A 349 28.27 -29.16 -1.50
CA ALA A 349 27.64 -30.24 -0.76
C ALA A 349 26.62 -31.07 -1.58
N GLY A 350 26.45 -30.76 -2.87
CA GLY A 350 25.54 -31.46 -3.77
C GLY A 350 24.07 -31.07 -3.61
N ILE A 351 23.78 -29.91 -3.01
CA ILE A 351 22.41 -29.40 -2.84
C ILE A 351 21.99 -28.66 -4.11
N GLY A 352 20.84 -29.01 -4.66
CA GLY A 352 20.32 -28.36 -5.87
C GLY A 352 19.83 -26.92 -5.63
N PRO A 353 19.87 -26.03 -6.65
CA PRO A 353 19.39 -24.65 -6.53
C PRO A 353 17.89 -24.56 -6.21
N ALA A 354 17.08 -25.49 -6.73
CA ALA A 354 15.65 -25.55 -6.43
C ALA A 354 15.38 -25.92 -4.96
N GLU A 355 16.21 -26.78 -4.38
CA GLU A 355 16.09 -27.20 -2.97
C GLU A 355 16.38 -26.02 -2.03
N ILE A 356 17.41 -25.23 -2.33
CA ILE A 356 17.76 -24.01 -1.60
C ILE A 356 16.61 -23.00 -1.66
N LEU A 357 16.03 -22.78 -2.85
CA LEU A 357 14.90 -21.86 -3.03
C LEU A 357 13.67 -22.30 -2.22
N VAL A 358 13.29 -23.59 -2.28
CA VAL A 358 12.15 -24.11 -1.51
C VAL A 358 12.38 -23.98 -0.01
N CYS A 359 13.60 -24.25 0.48
CA CYS A 359 13.94 -24.06 1.89
C CYS A 359 13.78 -22.60 2.33
N HIS A 360 14.24 -21.64 1.50
CA HIS A 360 14.08 -20.21 1.78
C HIS A 360 12.63 -19.77 1.76
N VAL A 361 11.85 -20.20 0.77
CA VAL A 361 10.39 -19.93 0.70
C VAL A 361 9.71 -20.40 1.98
N LEU A 362 9.94 -21.64 2.41
CA LEU A 362 9.28 -22.21 3.59
C LEU A 362 9.70 -21.51 4.89
N THR A 363 10.99 -21.23 5.06
CA THR A 363 11.48 -20.57 6.29
C THR A 363 11.01 -19.12 6.39
N GLN A 364 11.00 -18.38 5.28
CA GLN A 364 10.51 -17.01 5.24
C GLN A 364 8.98 -16.94 5.31
N PHE A 365 8.26 -17.94 4.78
CA PHE A 365 6.81 -18.03 4.90
C PHE A 365 6.35 -18.08 6.37
N ILE A 366 7.08 -18.75 7.26
CA ILE A 366 6.77 -18.77 8.71
C ILE A 366 6.87 -17.36 9.31
N ILE A 367 7.89 -16.59 8.92
CA ILE A 367 8.05 -15.19 9.37
C ILE A 367 6.90 -14.34 8.82
N MET A 368 6.60 -14.49 7.54
CA MET A 368 5.51 -13.76 6.87
C MET A 368 4.14 -14.07 7.49
N LEU A 369 3.88 -15.31 7.91
CA LEU A 369 2.67 -15.67 8.67
C LEU A 369 2.57 -14.87 9.98
N GLY A 370 3.65 -14.80 10.76
CA GLY A 370 3.67 -14.01 11.98
C GLY A 370 3.45 -12.52 11.71
N GLN A 371 4.13 -11.99 10.69
CA GLN A 371 4.06 -10.58 10.32
C GLN A 371 2.67 -10.17 9.84
N THR A 372 2.04 -11.00 9.00
CA THR A 372 0.67 -10.76 8.51
C THR A 372 -0.34 -10.79 9.64
N VAL A 373 -0.25 -11.77 10.55
CA VAL A 373 -1.12 -11.80 11.75
C VAL A 373 -0.95 -10.53 12.59
N LEU A 374 0.29 -10.11 12.84
CA LEU A 374 0.59 -8.90 13.63
C LEU A 374 -0.02 -7.65 12.99
N VAL A 375 0.16 -7.46 11.68
CA VAL A 375 -0.39 -6.32 10.95
C VAL A 375 -1.92 -6.33 10.97
N LEU A 376 -2.56 -7.48 10.73
CA LEU A 376 -4.02 -7.58 10.76
C LEU A 376 -4.59 -7.29 12.15
N ILE A 377 -3.92 -7.72 13.23
CA ILE A 377 -4.30 -7.38 14.60
C ILE A 377 -4.25 -5.87 14.80
N VAL A 378 -3.18 -5.19 14.38
CA VAL A 378 -3.06 -3.73 14.51
C VAL A 378 -4.19 -3.02 13.73
N MET A 379 -4.43 -3.42 12.48
CA MET A 379 -5.45 -2.80 11.63
C MET A 379 -6.88 -2.97 12.16
N PHE A 380 -7.24 -4.17 12.62
CA PHE A 380 -8.59 -4.46 13.07
C PHE A 380 -8.83 -4.18 14.56
N ALA A 381 -7.89 -4.48 15.44
CA ALA A 381 -8.09 -4.32 16.88
C ALA A 381 -7.77 -2.90 17.37
N ILE A 382 -6.73 -2.25 16.82
CA ILE A 382 -6.31 -0.91 17.27
C ILE A 382 -7.04 0.17 16.48
N PHE A 383 -7.02 0.09 15.14
CA PHE A 383 -7.63 1.09 14.27
C PHE A 383 -9.09 0.81 13.90
N GLN A 384 -9.67 -0.31 14.36
CA GLN A 384 -11.10 -0.62 14.20
C GLN A 384 -11.58 -0.54 12.74
N LEU A 385 -10.73 -0.94 11.78
CA LEU A 385 -11.09 -0.94 10.37
C LEU A 385 -12.26 -1.89 10.11
N LYS A 386 -13.27 -1.41 9.39
CA LYS A 386 -14.47 -2.20 9.07
C LYS A 386 -14.15 -3.22 7.99
N CYS A 387 -14.27 -4.51 8.31
CA CYS A 387 -14.24 -5.60 7.34
C CYS A 387 -15.61 -6.27 7.28
N ILE A 388 -16.33 -6.05 6.18
CA ILE A 388 -17.66 -6.65 5.96
C ILE A 388 -17.55 -8.08 5.41
N GLY A 389 -16.48 -8.36 4.65
CA GLY A 389 -16.26 -9.65 4.01
C GLY A 389 -15.65 -10.74 4.90
N ASN A 390 -15.39 -11.88 4.27
CA ASN A 390 -14.78 -13.03 4.92
C ASN A 390 -13.29 -12.78 5.21
N LEU A 391 -12.91 -12.75 6.49
CA LEU A 391 -11.53 -12.57 6.95
C LEU A 391 -10.56 -13.62 6.40
N THR A 392 -11.03 -14.84 6.13
CA THR A 392 -10.18 -15.90 5.55
C THR A 392 -9.69 -15.52 4.15
N LEU A 393 -10.51 -14.82 3.35
CA LEU A 393 -10.09 -14.35 2.02
C LEU A 393 -9.05 -13.24 2.12
N VAL A 394 -9.21 -12.35 3.09
CA VAL A 394 -8.24 -11.29 3.42
C VAL A 394 -6.89 -11.91 3.80
N VAL A 395 -6.88 -12.87 4.71
CA VAL A 395 -5.66 -13.58 5.12
C VAL A 395 -5.05 -14.36 3.95
N ALA A 396 -5.86 -15.06 3.15
CA ALA A 396 -5.36 -15.82 2.01
C ALA A 396 -4.71 -14.92 0.95
N LEU A 397 -5.35 -13.80 0.61
CA LEU A 397 -4.84 -12.86 -0.40
C LEU A 397 -3.58 -12.14 0.10
N THR A 398 -3.53 -11.74 1.38
CA THR A 398 -2.34 -11.11 1.97
C THR A 398 -1.15 -12.05 2.02
N LEU A 399 -1.35 -13.32 2.37
CA LEU A 399 -0.29 -14.34 2.32
C LEU A 399 0.18 -14.62 0.89
N LEU A 400 -0.75 -14.70 -0.07
CA LEU A 400 -0.42 -14.88 -1.48
C LEU A 400 0.36 -13.68 -2.02
N GLN A 401 0.00 -12.46 -1.61
CA GLN A 401 0.75 -11.26 -1.95
C GLN A 401 2.15 -11.25 -1.32
N GLY A 402 2.28 -11.75 -0.08
CA GLY A 402 3.58 -11.98 0.55
C GLY A 402 4.45 -12.96 -0.23
N LEU A 403 3.88 -14.07 -0.72
CA LEU A 403 4.55 -15.03 -1.61
C LEU A 403 4.97 -14.39 -2.94
N CYS A 404 4.12 -13.53 -3.51
CA CYS A 404 4.46 -12.74 -4.70
C CYS A 404 5.67 -11.82 -4.44
N GLY A 405 5.69 -11.16 -3.27
CA GLY A 405 6.82 -10.35 -2.83
C GLY A 405 8.10 -11.15 -2.65
N MET A 406 8.03 -12.34 -2.03
CA MET A 406 9.19 -13.24 -1.92
C MET A 406 9.74 -13.63 -3.30
N SER A 407 8.87 -13.99 -4.25
CA SER A 407 9.27 -14.32 -5.62
C SER A 407 9.95 -13.14 -6.34
N PHE A 408 9.46 -11.92 -6.13
CA PHE A 408 10.12 -10.72 -6.66
C PHE A 408 11.47 -10.45 -5.95
N GLY A 409 11.56 -10.68 -4.64
CA GLY A 409 12.81 -10.61 -3.88
C GLY A 409 13.88 -11.60 -4.37
N PHE A 410 13.47 -12.83 -4.73
CA PHE A 410 14.37 -13.79 -5.38
C PHE A 410 14.87 -13.29 -6.73
N LEU A 411 14.00 -12.69 -7.55
CA LEU A 411 14.41 -12.10 -8.82
C LEU A 411 15.46 -11.00 -8.62
N ILE A 412 15.24 -10.08 -7.68
CA ILE A 412 16.20 -9.02 -7.33
C ILE A 412 17.53 -9.63 -6.89
N SER A 413 17.50 -10.63 -6.01
CA SER A 413 18.71 -11.29 -5.52
C SER A 413 19.47 -12.05 -6.62
N ALA A 414 18.81 -12.47 -7.70
CA ALA A 414 19.46 -13.11 -8.84
C ALA A 414 20.22 -12.09 -9.72
N VAL A 415 19.64 -10.89 -9.87
CA VAL A 415 20.22 -9.79 -10.66
C VAL A 415 21.35 -9.09 -9.89
N CYS A 416 21.13 -8.73 -8.63
CA CYS A 416 22.06 -7.96 -7.83
C CYS A 416 23.08 -8.85 -7.11
N THR A 417 24.33 -8.37 -7.02
CA THR A 417 25.39 -9.01 -6.22
C THR A 417 25.64 -8.30 -4.89
N GLN A 418 25.39 -6.99 -4.85
CA GLN A 418 25.55 -6.16 -3.66
C GLN A 418 24.21 -5.82 -3.02
N GLU A 419 24.18 -5.80 -1.68
CA GLU A 419 22.97 -5.44 -0.92
C GLU A 419 22.50 -4.02 -1.20
N ARG A 420 23.43 -3.08 -1.42
CA ARG A 420 23.12 -1.67 -1.71
C ARG A 420 22.34 -1.52 -3.02
N ASP A 421 22.78 -2.21 -4.07
CA ASP A 421 22.14 -2.16 -5.39
C ASP A 421 20.74 -2.79 -5.33
N ALA A 422 20.60 -3.89 -4.59
CA ALA A 422 19.31 -4.54 -4.37
C ALA A 422 18.34 -3.67 -3.59
N ALA A 423 18.80 -2.98 -2.54
CA ALA A 423 18.00 -2.05 -1.78
C ALA A 423 17.53 -0.87 -2.64
N GLN A 424 18.39 -0.33 -3.51
CA GLN A 424 18.01 0.73 -4.44
C GLN A 424 16.99 0.25 -5.49
N LEU A 425 17.11 -0.98 -6.00
CA LEU A 425 16.14 -1.55 -6.94
C LEU A 425 14.79 -1.83 -6.25
N ALA A 426 14.81 -2.35 -5.02
CA ALA A 426 13.60 -2.55 -4.23
C ALA A 426 12.90 -1.21 -3.93
N LEU A 427 13.63 -0.19 -3.52
CA LEU A 427 13.07 1.15 -3.27
C LEU A 427 12.60 1.83 -4.57
N GLY A 428 13.36 1.68 -5.65
CA GLY A 428 13.03 2.21 -6.97
C GLY A 428 11.80 1.56 -7.59
N SER A 429 11.49 0.31 -7.25
CA SER A 429 10.25 -0.37 -7.63
C SER A 429 9.08 -0.07 -6.68
N PHE A 430 9.34 0.23 -5.41
CA PHE A 430 8.33 0.57 -4.40
C PHE A 430 7.48 1.77 -4.78
N TYR A 431 8.10 2.93 -5.00
CA TYR A 431 7.35 4.18 -5.21
C TYR A 431 6.46 4.17 -6.46
N PRO A 432 6.95 3.74 -7.66
CA PRO A 432 6.08 3.64 -8.83
C PRO A 432 4.94 2.66 -8.64
N THR A 433 5.19 1.53 -7.98
CA THR A 433 4.14 0.55 -7.68
C THR A 433 3.09 1.15 -6.75
N LEU A 434 3.48 1.89 -5.71
CA LEU A 434 2.57 2.57 -4.78
C LEU A 434 1.62 3.54 -5.51
N MET A 435 2.15 4.34 -6.44
CA MET A 435 1.38 5.36 -7.16
C MET A 435 0.45 4.78 -8.24
N ILE A 436 0.92 3.78 -8.97
CA ILE A 436 0.21 3.26 -10.16
C ILE A 436 -0.79 2.15 -9.79
N SER A 437 -0.55 1.38 -8.73
CA SER A 437 -1.34 0.16 -8.41
C SER A 437 -2.72 0.40 -7.80
N GLY A 438 -3.20 1.64 -7.76
CA GLY A 438 -4.53 1.94 -7.24
C GLY A 438 -4.65 1.93 -5.71
N VAL A 439 -3.51 1.97 -4.98
CA VAL A 439 -3.47 1.95 -3.50
C VAL A 439 -3.93 3.27 -2.92
N LEU A 440 -3.28 4.38 -3.31
CA LEU A 440 -3.60 5.72 -2.82
C LEU A 440 -4.72 6.38 -3.63
N TRP A 441 -4.70 6.21 -4.95
CA TRP A 441 -5.62 6.89 -5.85
C TRP A 441 -6.29 5.88 -6.79
N PRO A 442 -7.59 6.03 -7.11
CA PRO A 442 -8.29 5.10 -8.01
C PRO A 442 -7.63 5.00 -9.40
N ILE A 443 -7.61 3.80 -9.98
CA ILE A 443 -7.00 3.54 -11.29
C ILE A 443 -7.76 4.25 -12.43
N GLU A 444 -9.00 4.63 -12.19
CA GLU A 444 -9.87 5.37 -13.10
C GLU A 444 -9.34 6.78 -13.37
N ALA A 445 -8.56 7.34 -12.44
CA ALA A 445 -7.95 8.66 -12.58
C ALA A 445 -6.65 8.64 -13.41
N LEU A 446 -6.11 7.46 -13.73
CA LEU A 446 -4.90 7.36 -14.56
C LEU A 446 -5.24 7.60 -16.04
N PRO A 447 -4.36 8.29 -16.80
CA PRO A 447 -4.51 8.39 -18.24
C PRO A 447 -4.44 7.00 -18.88
N TRP A 448 -5.07 6.84 -20.04
CA TRP A 448 -5.29 5.54 -20.68
C TRP A 448 -4.03 4.66 -20.80
N GLY A 449 -2.88 5.23 -21.17
CA GLY A 449 -1.61 4.49 -21.29
C GLY A 449 -1.10 3.92 -19.96
N LEU A 450 -1.08 4.76 -18.90
CA LEU A 450 -0.68 4.32 -17.56
C LEU A 450 -1.69 3.34 -16.96
N ARG A 451 -2.98 3.46 -17.30
CA ARG A 451 -4.01 2.53 -16.84
C ARG A 451 -3.77 1.10 -17.33
N TYR A 452 -3.34 0.90 -18.58
CA TYR A 452 -2.95 -0.43 -19.06
C TYR A 452 -1.70 -0.97 -18.36
N PHE A 453 -0.71 -0.10 -18.12
CA PHE A 453 0.50 -0.48 -17.37
C PHE A 453 0.17 -0.82 -15.90
N ALA A 454 -0.77 -0.10 -15.28
CA ALA A 454 -1.23 -0.39 -13.94
C ALA A 454 -1.82 -1.80 -13.84
N LEU A 455 -2.69 -2.18 -14.78
CA LEU A 455 -3.29 -3.52 -14.81
C LEU A 455 -2.26 -4.63 -15.01
N LEU A 456 -1.11 -4.33 -15.62
CA LEU A 456 0.00 -5.27 -15.72
C LEU A 456 0.71 -5.46 -14.37
N MET A 457 0.75 -4.48 -13.48
CA MET A 457 1.50 -4.60 -12.22
C MET A 457 0.94 -5.69 -11.29
N PRO A 458 1.80 -6.43 -10.55
CA PRO A 458 1.40 -7.56 -9.72
C PRO A 458 0.47 -7.20 -8.55
N LEU A 459 0.45 -5.92 -8.15
CA LEU A 459 -0.29 -5.46 -6.99
C LEU A 459 -1.71 -4.96 -7.34
N THR A 460 -1.94 -4.47 -8.56
CA THR A 460 -3.15 -3.71 -8.91
C THR A 460 -4.44 -4.54 -8.86
N LEU A 461 -4.42 -5.76 -9.40
CA LEU A 461 -5.59 -6.65 -9.33
C LEU A 461 -5.80 -7.21 -7.91
N ALA A 462 -4.73 -7.31 -7.12
CA ALA A 462 -4.82 -7.72 -5.73
C ALA A 462 -5.44 -6.62 -4.86
N THR A 463 -5.11 -5.35 -5.09
CA THR A 463 -5.66 -4.20 -4.34
C THR A 463 -7.14 -4.01 -4.63
N THR A 464 -7.57 -4.16 -5.88
CA THR A 464 -9.01 -4.12 -6.23
C THR A 464 -9.77 -5.28 -5.59
N ALA A 465 -9.24 -6.51 -5.65
CA ALA A 465 -9.84 -7.67 -4.98
C ALA A 465 -9.97 -7.46 -3.47
N MET A 466 -8.89 -6.99 -2.83
CA MET A 466 -8.85 -6.75 -1.39
C MET A 466 -9.86 -5.70 -0.95
N ARG A 467 -9.97 -4.59 -1.70
CA ARG A 467 -10.97 -3.55 -1.45
C ARG A 467 -12.41 -4.08 -1.60
N SER A 468 -12.67 -4.88 -2.64
CA SER A 468 -13.98 -5.51 -2.84
C SER A 468 -14.34 -6.52 -1.74
N ILE A 469 -13.37 -7.25 -1.20
CA ILE A 469 -13.60 -8.15 -0.05
C ILE A 469 -13.90 -7.32 1.22
N MET A 470 -13.07 -6.34 1.56
CA MET A 470 -13.19 -5.61 2.83
C MET A 470 -14.39 -4.66 2.86
N LEU A 471 -14.58 -3.83 1.82
CA LEU A 471 -15.60 -2.77 1.81
C LEU A 471 -16.94 -3.22 1.24
N ARG A 472 -16.96 -4.19 0.30
CA ARG A 472 -18.20 -4.66 -0.34
C ARG A 472 -18.66 -6.03 0.16
N GLY A 473 -17.81 -6.76 0.88
CA GLY A 473 -18.13 -8.10 1.37
C GLY A 473 -18.18 -9.17 0.27
N TRP A 474 -17.54 -8.93 -0.88
CA TRP A 474 -17.60 -9.84 -2.02
C TRP A 474 -16.75 -11.11 -1.79
N GLY A 475 -17.31 -12.26 -2.16
CA GLY A 475 -16.61 -13.56 -2.17
C GLY A 475 -16.08 -13.95 -3.55
N PHE A 476 -15.60 -15.20 -3.70
CA PHE A 476 -15.03 -15.74 -4.93
C PHE A 476 -15.97 -15.77 -6.16
N GLY A 477 -17.28 -15.57 -5.98
CA GLY A 477 -18.22 -15.53 -7.10
C GLY A 477 -18.08 -14.29 -7.99
N TRP A 478 -17.41 -13.24 -7.51
CA TRP A 478 -17.24 -11.98 -8.23
C TRP A 478 -15.93 -11.92 -8.99
N SER A 479 -15.96 -11.31 -10.19
CA SER A 479 -14.81 -11.13 -11.07
C SER A 479 -13.61 -10.52 -10.38
N ASP A 480 -13.83 -9.43 -9.64
CA ASP A 480 -12.76 -8.68 -9.01
C ASP A 480 -11.97 -9.54 -8.03
N VAL A 481 -12.66 -10.43 -7.30
CA VAL A 481 -12.03 -11.28 -6.29
C VAL A 481 -11.18 -12.35 -6.96
N TYR A 482 -11.78 -13.21 -7.81
CA TYR A 482 -11.02 -14.32 -8.38
C TYR A 482 -9.91 -13.83 -9.34
N LEU A 483 -10.10 -12.72 -10.06
CA LEU A 483 -9.06 -12.14 -10.92
C LEU A 483 -7.85 -11.70 -10.11
N GLY A 484 -8.04 -11.15 -8.90
CA GLY A 484 -6.93 -10.81 -8.00
C GLY A 484 -6.11 -12.04 -7.59
N PHE A 485 -6.76 -13.14 -7.23
CA PHE A 485 -6.07 -14.41 -6.90
C PHE A 485 -5.35 -15.03 -8.12
N ILE A 486 -5.99 -15.02 -9.29
CA ILE A 486 -5.36 -15.55 -10.51
C ILE A 486 -4.16 -14.71 -10.92
N ALA A 487 -4.28 -13.39 -10.90
CA ALA A 487 -3.21 -12.48 -11.28
C ALA A 487 -1.99 -12.61 -10.36
N THR A 488 -2.22 -12.69 -9.05
CA THR A 488 -1.13 -12.88 -8.07
C THR A 488 -0.43 -14.23 -8.25
N CYS A 489 -1.17 -15.32 -8.45
CA CYS A 489 -0.60 -16.62 -8.80
C CYS A 489 0.21 -16.58 -10.12
N ALA A 490 -0.30 -15.91 -11.15
CA ALA A 490 0.39 -15.76 -12.43
C ALA A 490 1.72 -14.99 -12.28
N TRP A 491 1.74 -13.94 -11.46
CA TRP A 491 2.94 -13.16 -11.17
C TRP A 491 3.97 -13.92 -10.33
N ILE A 492 3.53 -14.70 -9.34
CA ILE A 492 4.41 -15.62 -8.60
C ILE A 492 5.15 -16.55 -9.58
N MET A 493 4.41 -17.20 -10.49
CA MET A 493 5.01 -18.10 -11.46
C MET A 493 5.95 -17.36 -12.41
N THR A 494 5.56 -16.18 -12.89
CA THR A 494 6.39 -15.35 -13.77
C THR A 494 7.72 -14.98 -13.11
N PHE A 495 7.70 -14.46 -11.87
CA PHE A 495 8.92 -14.09 -11.16
C PHE A 495 9.82 -15.28 -10.84
N LEU A 496 9.25 -16.42 -10.47
CA LEU A 496 10.03 -17.65 -10.25
C LEU A 496 10.69 -18.15 -11.54
N ILE A 497 9.96 -18.16 -12.66
CA ILE A 497 10.50 -18.54 -13.98
C ILE A 497 11.63 -17.59 -14.38
N MET A 498 11.44 -16.29 -14.24
CA MET A 498 12.48 -15.30 -14.52
C MET A 498 13.72 -15.51 -13.64
N THR A 499 13.53 -15.75 -12.35
CA THR A 499 14.63 -16.04 -11.42
C THR A 499 15.44 -17.25 -11.87
N LEU A 500 14.77 -18.36 -12.21
CA LEU A 500 15.42 -19.58 -12.69
C LEU A 500 16.17 -19.37 -14.00
N LEU A 501 15.59 -18.60 -14.94
CA LEU A 501 16.24 -18.25 -16.20
C LEU A 501 17.51 -17.43 -15.96
N PHE A 502 17.47 -16.41 -15.10
CA PHE A 502 18.63 -15.59 -14.76
C PHE A 502 19.74 -16.42 -14.09
N LEU A 503 19.40 -17.30 -13.16
CA LEU A 503 20.38 -18.18 -12.51
C LEU A 503 21.04 -19.13 -13.51
N ARG A 504 20.31 -19.63 -14.52
CA ARG A 504 20.87 -20.48 -15.58
C ARG A 504 21.78 -19.74 -16.53
N LEU A 505 21.45 -18.50 -16.88
CA LEU A 505 22.25 -17.70 -17.79
C LEU A 505 23.58 -17.28 -17.16
N LYS A 506 23.60 -17.01 -15.84
CA LYS A 506 24.80 -16.59 -15.12
C LYS A 506 25.80 -17.73 -14.87
N ASN A 507 25.34 -18.98 -14.90
CA ASN A 507 26.19 -20.17 -14.74
C ASN A 507 26.79 -20.68 -16.07
N LYS A 508 26.46 -20.04 -17.20
CA LYS A 508 27.14 -20.22 -18.49
C LYS A 508 28.14 -19.08 -18.69
#